data_AF-A0A660ST84-F1
#
_entry.id   AF-A0A660ST84-F1
#
_cell.length_a   1.000
_cell.length_b   1.000
_cell.length_c   1.000
_cell.angle_alpha   90.00
_cell.angle_beta   90.00
_cell.angle_gamma   90.00
#
_symmetry.space_group_name_H-M   'P 1'
#
loop_
_entity.id
_entity.type
_entity.pdbx_description
1 polymer ?
#
loop_
_entity_poly.entity_id
_entity_poly.type
_entity_poly.pdbx_seq_one_letter_code
_entity_poly.pdbx_strand_id
1 'polypeptide(L)'
;MTRNLKSPALVLKVNPVGENHRGLSMLVRGEGLLRPLAYGAQGKRSTLRASALPYNRGIADLHFDGAKNSWRLVSFDVQDSHEGLREDLDRFYTAATWAEILLKTHGAGGDSAALFDMASSAFSLLSVSTSGNFKRLHLGFLWKFLEIEGVQPTLNTAGNAAGPCKSGEQRGRPGFCPTVCSSVPNAPNPAGRYCRTAAGGG
;
A
#
# COMPACT_ATOMS: atom_id res chain seq x y z
N MET A 1 -15.27 15.01 -24.74
CA MET A 1 -14.46 16.01 -24.02
C MET A 1 -13.07 15.45 -23.84
N THR A 2 -12.06 16.24 -24.19
CA THR A 2 -10.65 15.84 -24.15
C THR A 2 -9.99 16.57 -23.00
N ARG A 3 -9.33 15.85 -22.09
CA ARG A 3 -8.71 16.43 -20.89
C ARG A 3 -7.22 16.11 -20.85
N ASN A 4 -6.41 17.14 -20.65
CA ASN A 4 -4.97 16.99 -20.40
C ASN A 4 -4.70 17.15 -18.91
N LEU A 5 -3.78 16.37 -18.37
CA LEU A 5 -3.36 16.41 -16.98
C LEU A 5 -1.85 16.24 -16.89
N LYS A 6 -1.18 17.18 -16.22
CA LYS A 6 0.21 17.03 -15.79
C LYS A 6 0.25 16.96 -14.28
N SER A 7 0.69 15.83 -13.74
CA SER A 7 0.73 15.62 -12.30
C SER A 7 1.86 14.66 -11.89
N PRO A 8 2.40 14.78 -10.67
CA PRO A 8 3.28 13.77 -10.10
C PRO A 8 2.63 12.38 -10.10
N ALA A 9 3.39 11.38 -10.52
CA ALA A 9 2.93 10.01 -10.62
C ALA A 9 4.03 9.01 -10.25
N LEU A 10 3.60 7.88 -9.70
CA LEU A 10 4.42 6.74 -9.34
C LEU A 10 3.96 5.52 -10.15
N VAL A 11 4.87 4.92 -10.91
CA VAL A 11 4.56 3.71 -11.69
C VAL A 11 4.54 2.51 -10.75
N LEU A 12 3.40 1.84 -10.61
CA LEU A 12 3.27 0.66 -9.76
C LEU A 12 3.51 -0.63 -10.54
N LYS A 13 2.97 -0.71 -11.76
CA LYS A 13 3.05 -1.91 -12.60
C LYS A 13 3.08 -1.56 -14.07
N VAL A 14 3.76 -2.39 -14.85
CA VAL A 14 3.86 -2.29 -16.30
C VAL A 14 3.50 -3.65 -16.90
N ASN A 15 2.53 -3.67 -17.80
CA ASN A 15 2.10 -4.87 -18.51
C ASN A 15 2.24 -4.63 -20.03
N PRO A 16 2.77 -5.59 -20.81
CA PRO A 16 2.76 -5.49 -22.26
C PRO A 16 1.32 -5.54 -22.78
N VAL A 17 1.00 -4.70 -23.78
CA VAL A 17 -0.32 -4.68 -24.43
C VAL A 17 -0.12 -4.68 -25.93
N GLY A 18 -0.54 -5.76 -26.60
CA GLY A 18 -0.26 -5.97 -28.01
C GLY A 18 1.24 -6.04 -28.31
N GLU A 19 1.62 -5.75 -29.55
CA GLU A 19 3.02 -5.85 -29.99
C GLU A 19 3.86 -4.62 -29.59
N ASN A 20 3.26 -3.42 -29.62
CA ASN A 20 4.01 -2.15 -29.56
C ASN A 20 3.62 -1.23 -28.40
N HIS A 21 2.70 -1.63 -27.52
CA HIS A 21 2.17 -0.78 -26.47
C HIS A 21 2.41 -1.37 -25.08
N ARG A 22 2.38 -0.50 -24.07
CA ARG A 22 2.44 -0.90 -22.67
C ARG A 22 1.26 -0.32 -21.92
N GLY A 23 0.58 -1.17 -21.18
CA GLY A 23 -0.37 -0.76 -20.16
C GLY A 23 0.41 -0.45 -18.88
N LEU A 24 0.15 0.71 -18.30
CA LEU A 24 0.74 1.12 -17.04
C LEU A 24 -0.35 1.15 -15.97
N SER A 25 0.02 0.86 -14.74
CA SER A 25 -0.78 1.19 -13.57
C SER A 25 0.02 2.19 -12.75
N MET A 26 -0.50 3.41 -12.62
CA MET A 26 0.19 4.54 -12.00
C MET A 26 -0.66 5.15 -10.91
N LEU A 27 -0.05 5.42 -9.76
CA LEU A 27 -0.67 6.24 -8.73
C LEU A 27 -0.36 7.70 -9.05
N VAL A 28 -1.39 8.49 -9.34
CA VAL A 28 -1.29 9.88 -9.75
C VAL A 28 -1.82 10.78 -8.65
N ARG A 29 -1.03 11.77 -8.25
CA ARG A 29 -1.42 12.73 -7.22
C ARG A 29 -2.68 13.49 -7.66
N GLY A 30 -3.73 13.47 -6.84
CA GLY A 30 -5.00 14.16 -7.08
C GLY A 30 -6.05 13.35 -7.86
N GLU A 31 -5.65 12.40 -8.71
CA GLU A 31 -6.59 11.54 -9.47
C GLU A 31 -6.67 10.11 -8.96
N GLY A 32 -5.70 9.68 -8.15
CA GLY A 32 -5.61 8.30 -7.65
C GLY A 32 -5.04 7.34 -8.68
N LEU A 33 -5.55 6.11 -8.69
CA LEU A 33 -5.01 5.04 -9.52
C LEU A 33 -5.51 5.15 -10.96
N LEU A 34 -4.61 5.46 -11.89
CA LEU A 34 -4.89 5.51 -13.31
C LEU A 34 -4.22 4.35 -14.07
N ARG A 35 -4.85 3.91 -15.15
CA ARG A 35 -4.33 2.85 -16.04
C ARG A 35 -4.07 3.36 -17.46
N PRO A 36 -3.07 4.23 -17.66
CA PRO A 36 -2.81 4.78 -18.99
C PRO A 36 -2.14 3.78 -19.93
N LEU A 37 -2.45 3.88 -21.23
CA LEU A 37 -1.68 3.24 -22.28
C LEU A 37 -0.54 4.13 -22.77
N ALA A 38 0.66 3.58 -22.81
CA ALA A 38 1.82 4.17 -23.43
C ALA A 38 2.00 3.59 -24.84
N TYR A 39 1.61 4.37 -25.86
CA TYR A 39 1.75 3.98 -27.26
C TYR A 39 3.22 4.04 -27.70
N GLY A 40 3.65 3.05 -28.48
CA GLY A 40 5.03 2.96 -28.96
C GLY A 40 6.08 2.66 -27.87
N ALA A 41 5.69 2.42 -26.62
CA ALA A 41 6.61 2.20 -25.49
C ALA A 41 7.41 0.89 -25.57
N GLN A 42 7.07 -0.04 -26.48
CA GLN A 42 7.85 -1.26 -26.72
C GLN A 42 9.02 -1.03 -27.70
N GLY A 43 8.97 0.05 -28.50
CA GLY A 43 9.94 0.31 -29.56
C GLY A 43 11.34 0.62 -29.04
N LYS A 44 12.38 0.16 -29.76
CA LYS A 44 13.80 0.34 -29.38
C LYS A 44 14.24 1.81 -29.21
N ARG A 45 13.57 2.77 -29.86
CA ARG A 45 13.84 4.22 -29.79
C ARG A 45 12.88 5.00 -28.88
N SER A 46 12.00 4.31 -28.16
CA SER A 46 10.98 4.99 -27.36
C SER A 46 11.56 5.52 -26.06
N THR A 47 11.49 6.83 -25.84
CA THR A 47 11.85 7.49 -24.58
C THR A 47 11.03 6.93 -23.41
N LEU A 48 9.75 6.62 -23.67
CA LEU A 48 8.83 6.01 -22.72
C LEU A 48 9.24 4.61 -22.26
N ARG A 49 10.03 3.88 -23.07
CA ARG A 49 10.51 2.54 -22.70
C ARG A 49 11.46 2.58 -21.49
N ALA A 50 12.31 3.61 -21.46
CA ALA A 50 13.30 3.81 -20.40
C ALA A 50 12.70 4.53 -19.18
N SER A 51 11.74 5.43 -19.39
CA SER A 51 11.15 6.22 -18.29
C SER A 51 10.02 5.50 -17.56
N ALA A 52 9.14 4.79 -18.28
CA ALA A 52 7.97 4.11 -17.71
C ALA A 52 8.31 2.71 -17.18
N LEU A 53 9.23 2.65 -16.21
CA LEU A 53 9.61 1.43 -15.50
C LEU A 53 8.90 1.35 -14.14
N PRO A 54 8.68 0.14 -13.59
CA PRO A 54 8.13 -0.02 -12.25
C PRO A 54 8.93 0.78 -11.21
N TYR A 55 8.21 1.39 -10.29
CA TYR A 55 8.69 2.17 -9.14
C TYR A 55 9.35 3.50 -9.48
N ASN A 56 9.43 3.88 -10.76
CA ASN A 56 9.87 5.22 -11.10
C ASN A 56 8.81 6.25 -10.70
N ARG A 57 9.27 7.35 -10.10
CA ARG A 57 8.49 8.53 -9.72
C ARG A 57 8.88 9.71 -10.60
N GLY A 58 7.88 10.48 -11.02
CA GLY A 58 8.11 11.58 -11.94
C GLY A 58 6.87 12.39 -12.24
N ILE A 59 6.96 13.28 -13.23
CA ILE A 59 5.82 14.04 -13.74
C ILE A 59 5.26 13.29 -14.95
N ALA A 60 4.00 12.88 -14.87
CA ALA A 60 3.29 12.25 -15.98
C ALA A 60 2.44 13.26 -16.74
N ASP A 61 2.59 13.27 -18.06
CA ASP A 61 1.72 13.99 -18.99
C ASP A 61 0.68 13.02 -19.56
N LEU A 62 -0.55 13.17 -19.08
CA LEU A 62 -1.66 12.26 -19.32
C LEU A 62 -2.74 12.95 -20.15
N HIS A 63 -3.22 12.22 -21.15
CA HIS A 63 -4.28 12.65 -22.04
C HIS A 63 -5.48 11.71 -21.92
N PHE A 64 -6.66 12.24 -21.64
CA PHE A 64 -7.89 11.47 -21.59
C PHE A 64 -8.60 11.52 -22.94
N ASP A 65 -8.75 10.35 -23.55
CA ASP A 65 -9.55 10.16 -24.75
C ASP A 65 -10.99 9.80 -24.34
N GLY A 66 -11.88 10.78 -24.44
CA GLY A 66 -13.30 10.62 -24.09
C GLY A 66 -14.07 9.68 -25.02
N ALA A 67 -13.59 9.39 -26.24
CA ALA A 67 -14.24 8.44 -27.13
C ALA A 67 -13.94 6.99 -26.73
N LYS A 68 -12.72 6.73 -26.26
CA LYS A 68 -12.27 5.40 -25.80
C LYS A 68 -12.39 5.20 -24.29
N ASN A 69 -12.81 6.23 -23.56
CA ASN A 69 -12.85 6.28 -22.10
C ASN A 69 -11.55 5.76 -21.47
N SER A 70 -10.41 6.19 -22.01
CA SER A 70 -9.09 5.68 -21.62
C SER A 70 -8.06 6.79 -21.51
N TRP A 71 -7.11 6.57 -20.60
CA TRP A 71 -5.97 7.46 -20.42
C TRP A 71 -4.82 7.03 -21.31
N ARG A 72 -4.12 8.01 -21.86
CA ARG A 72 -2.91 7.85 -22.66
C ARG A 72 -1.76 8.57 -21.98
N LEU A 73 -0.63 7.89 -21.85
CA LEU A 73 0.63 8.52 -21.44
C LEU A 73 1.31 9.14 -22.66
N VAL A 74 1.53 10.45 -22.62
CA VAL A 74 2.22 11.21 -23.68
C VAL A 74 3.71 11.28 -23.40
N SER A 75 4.07 11.68 -22.19
CA SER A 75 5.46 11.75 -21.72
C SER A 75 5.54 11.45 -20.22
N PHE A 76 6.70 11.00 -19.77
CA PHE A 76 6.98 10.77 -18.36
C PHE A 76 8.40 11.23 -18.06
N ASP A 77 8.50 12.26 -17.23
CA ASP A 77 9.77 12.85 -16.80
C ASP A 77 10.16 12.28 -15.44
N VAL A 78 11.17 11.42 -15.41
CA VAL A 78 11.58 10.68 -14.21
C VAL A 78 12.37 11.60 -13.30
N GLN A 79 11.86 11.81 -12.09
CA GLN A 79 12.56 12.56 -11.05
C GLN A 79 13.36 11.64 -10.12
N ASP A 80 12.84 10.43 -9.90
CA ASP A 80 13.46 9.46 -9.02
C ASP A 80 13.18 8.04 -9.52
N SER A 81 14.23 7.30 -9.83
CA SER A 81 14.17 5.91 -10.31
C SER A 81 14.24 4.90 -9.16
N HIS A 82 14.51 5.34 -7.93
CA HIS A 82 14.70 4.50 -6.74
C HIS A 82 15.67 3.34 -6.99
N GLU A 83 16.87 3.63 -7.48
CA GLU A 83 17.86 2.62 -7.93
C GLU A 83 18.17 1.59 -6.85
N GLY A 84 18.26 2.02 -5.57
CA GLY A 84 18.50 1.15 -4.43
C GLY A 84 17.43 0.08 -4.18
N LEU A 85 16.26 0.14 -4.83
CA LEU A 85 15.28 -0.95 -4.82
C LEU A 85 15.68 -2.13 -5.71
N ARG A 86 16.52 -1.91 -6.73
CA ARG A 86 16.97 -2.96 -7.67
C ARG A 86 18.29 -3.59 -7.24
N GLU A 87 19.00 -2.95 -6.34
CA GLU A 87 20.28 -3.43 -5.78
C GLU A 87 20.09 -4.51 -4.70
N ASP A 88 18.93 -4.55 -4.06
CA ASP A 88 18.61 -5.46 -2.96
C ASP A 88 17.28 -6.17 -3.22
N LEU A 89 17.30 -7.50 -3.14
CA LEU A 89 16.17 -8.35 -3.47
C LEU A 89 15.00 -8.20 -2.48
N ASP A 90 15.30 -8.02 -1.19
CA ASP A 90 14.28 -7.85 -0.15
C ASP A 90 13.56 -6.51 -0.31
N ARG A 91 14.32 -5.45 -0.62
CA ARG A 91 13.72 -4.15 -0.97
C ARG A 91 12.83 -4.26 -2.20
N PHE A 92 13.28 -4.96 -3.24
CA PHE A 92 12.51 -5.15 -4.46
C PHE A 92 11.17 -5.86 -4.21
N TYR A 93 11.19 -6.99 -3.50
CA TYR A 93 9.96 -7.74 -3.19
C TYR A 93 9.00 -6.97 -2.29
N THR A 94 9.53 -6.08 -1.47
CA THR A 94 8.72 -5.26 -0.58
C THR A 94 8.05 -4.13 -1.32
N ALA A 95 8.79 -3.44 -2.18
CA ALA A 95 8.23 -2.49 -3.13
C ALA A 95 7.14 -3.15 -3.98
N ALA A 96 7.36 -4.39 -4.44
CA ALA A 96 6.36 -5.15 -5.18
C ALA A 96 5.12 -5.46 -4.34
N THR A 97 5.30 -5.84 -3.07
CA THR A 97 4.20 -6.12 -2.14
C THR A 97 3.36 -4.86 -1.91
N TRP A 98 4.00 -3.73 -1.66
CA TRP A 98 3.32 -2.44 -1.49
C TRP A 98 2.59 -2.01 -2.76
N ALA A 99 3.22 -2.17 -3.92
CA ALA A 99 2.58 -1.86 -5.20
C ALA A 99 1.32 -2.71 -5.42
N GLU A 100 1.37 -4.02 -5.16
CA GLU A 100 0.18 -4.88 -5.28
C GLU A 100 -0.90 -4.51 -4.25
N ILE A 101 -0.55 -4.16 -3.01
CA ILE A 101 -1.51 -3.64 -2.02
C ILE A 101 -2.24 -2.41 -2.56
N LEU A 102 -1.50 -1.40 -3.04
CA LEU A 102 -2.06 -0.17 -3.61
C LEU A 102 -2.95 -0.46 -4.83
N LEU A 103 -2.58 -1.43 -5.67
CA LEU A 103 -3.35 -1.82 -6.85
C LEU A 103 -4.65 -2.54 -6.50
N LYS A 104 -4.62 -3.43 -5.51
CA LYS A 104 -5.78 -4.26 -5.12
C LYS A 104 -6.81 -3.51 -4.30
N THR A 105 -6.39 -2.47 -3.60
CA THR A 105 -7.25 -1.59 -2.79
C THR A 105 -7.80 -0.40 -3.59
N HIS A 106 -7.50 -0.32 -4.89
CA HIS A 106 -7.85 0.82 -5.75
C HIS A 106 -7.32 2.16 -5.21
N GLY A 107 -6.23 2.13 -4.44
CA GLY A 107 -5.68 3.30 -3.78
C GLY A 107 -6.66 3.97 -2.81
N ALA A 108 -7.32 3.17 -1.97
CA ALA A 108 -8.22 3.61 -0.90
C ALA A 108 -9.50 4.35 -1.30
N GLY A 109 -9.73 4.62 -2.60
CA GLY A 109 -10.91 5.35 -3.09
C GLY A 109 -11.10 6.78 -2.53
N GLY A 110 -10.18 7.25 -1.68
CA GLY A 110 -10.26 8.49 -0.90
C GLY A 110 -9.21 9.53 -1.30
N ASP A 111 -8.54 10.14 -0.31
CA ASP A 111 -7.54 11.20 -0.50
C ASP A 111 -6.31 10.70 -1.28
N SER A 112 -6.42 10.78 -2.60
CA SER A 112 -5.39 10.35 -3.55
C SER A 112 -4.08 11.12 -3.43
N ALA A 113 -4.12 12.36 -2.94
CA ALA A 113 -2.93 13.16 -2.72
C ALA A 113 -2.16 12.67 -1.51
N ALA A 114 -2.85 12.47 -0.37
CA ALA A 114 -2.23 11.92 0.84
C ALA A 114 -1.67 10.50 0.60
N LEU A 115 -2.40 9.66 -0.14
CA LEU A 115 -1.92 8.33 -0.50
C LEU A 115 -0.66 8.38 -1.37
N PHE A 116 -0.63 9.25 -2.37
CA PHE A 116 0.53 9.44 -3.22
C PHE A 116 1.74 9.95 -2.42
N ASP A 117 1.55 10.96 -1.57
CA ASP A 117 2.62 11.57 -0.78
C ASP A 117 3.19 10.54 0.24
N MET A 118 2.33 9.72 0.85
CA MET A 118 2.73 8.62 1.73
C MET A 118 3.50 7.53 0.97
N ALA A 119 2.96 7.04 -0.15
CA ALA A 119 3.57 5.97 -0.93
C ALA A 119 4.92 6.41 -1.51
N SER A 120 5.00 7.59 -2.12
CA SER A 120 6.25 8.12 -2.67
C SER A 120 7.34 8.28 -1.60
N SER A 121 6.98 8.78 -0.41
CA SER A 121 7.90 8.87 0.72
C SER A 121 8.37 7.49 1.18
N ALA A 122 7.47 6.51 1.26
CA ALA A 122 7.81 5.15 1.67
C ALA A 122 8.76 4.46 0.69
N PHE A 123 8.53 4.57 -0.63
CA PHE A 123 9.42 4.02 -1.65
C PHE A 123 10.81 4.68 -1.62
N SER A 124 10.85 5.99 -1.40
CA SER A 124 12.11 6.75 -1.24
C SER A 124 12.88 6.31 -0.01
N LEU A 125 12.20 6.08 1.12
CA LEU A 125 12.85 5.57 2.34
C LEU A 125 13.30 4.11 2.18
N LEU A 126 12.51 3.28 1.51
CA LEU A 126 12.85 1.89 1.25
C LEU A 126 14.13 1.78 0.41
N SER A 127 14.28 2.63 -0.61
CA SER A 127 15.44 2.61 -1.53
C SER A 127 16.77 2.86 -0.82
N VAL A 128 16.77 3.67 0.26
CA VAL A 128 17.98 3.99 1.05
C VAL A 128 18.12 3.17 2.34
N SER A 129 17.12 2.37 2.69
CA SER A 129 17.07 1.69 4.01
C SER A 129 18.04 0.53 4.15
N THR A 130 18.84 0.49 5.23
CA THR A 130 19.68 -0.68 5.57
C THR A 130 18.83 -1.83 6.14
N SER A 131 19.32 -3.07 5.98
CA SER A 131 18.63 -4.33 6.31
C SER A 131 17.99 -4.40 7.70
N GLY A 132 18.53 -3.69 8.69
CA GLY A 132 17.99 -3.65 10.07
C GLY A 132 16.67 -2.88 10.23
N ASN A 133 16.41 -1.86 9.41
CA ASN A 133 15.23 -0.99 9.54
C ASN A 133 14.04 -1.41 8.67
N PHE A 134 14.27 -2.37 7.77
CA PHE A 134 13.34 -2.83 6.77
C PHE A 134 11.98 -3.28 7.36
N LYS A 135 12.00 -4.12 8.40
CA LYS A 135 10.78 -4.65 9.04
C LYS A 135 9.92 -3.56 9.66
N ARG A 136 10.56 -2.57 10.29
CA ARG A 136 9.88 -1.44 10.93
C ARG A 136 9.22 -0.54 9.88
N LEU A 137 9.92 -0.32 8.78
CA LEU A 137 9.42 0.46 7.64
C LEU A 137 8.25 -0.25 6.94
N HIS A 138 8.32 -1.57 6.76
CA HIS A 138 7.22 -2.37 6.24
C HIS A 138 5.96 -2.29 7.12
N LEU A 139 6.12 -2.49 8.43
CA LEU A 139 5.01 -2.36 9.38
C LEU A 139 4.46 -0.92 9.44
N GLY A 140 5.33 0.08 9.42
CA GLY A 140 4.95 1.50 9.42
C GLY A 140 4.14 1.87 8.17
N PHE A 141 4.54 1.38 7.00
CA PHE A 141 3.78 1.56 5.76
C PHE A 141 2.38 0.95 5.87
N LEU A 142 2.28 -0.31 6.29
CA LEU A 142 0.98 -0.98 6.45
C LEU A 142 0.10 -0.25 7.47
N TRP A 143 0.67 0.19 8.59
CA TRP A 143 -0.05 0.92 9.63
C TRP A 143 -0.59 2.26 9.14
N LYS A 144 0.24 3.03 8.42
CA LYS A 144 -0.19 4.30 7.80
C LYS A 144 -1.18 4.09 6.66
N PHE A 145 -1.05 3.00 5.92
CA PHE A 145 -2.01 2.66 4.89
C PHE A 145 -3.40 2.39 5.46
N LEU A 146 -3.51 1.66 6.59
CA LEU A 146 -4.79 1.44 7.28
C LEU A 146 -5.44 2.75 7.77
N GLU A 147 -4.63 3.78 8.07
CA GLU A 147 -5.12 5.12 8.45
C GLU A 147 -5.84 5.78 7.28
N ILE A 148 -5.24 5.72 6.10
CA ILE A 148 -5.79 6.31 4.87
C ILE A 148 -7.06 5.59 4.43
N GLU A 149 -7.10 4.26 4.61
CA GLU A 149 -8.31 3.45 4.39
C GLU A 149 -9.39 3.68 5.46
N GLY A 150 -9.09 4.41 6.55
CA GLY A 150 -10.04 4.70 7.62
C GLY A 150 -10.37 3.51 8.54
N VAL A 151 -9.59 2.42 8.45
CA VAL A 151 -9.79 1.17 9.21
C VAL A 151 -8.68 0.90 10.23
N GLN A 152 -7.86 1.91 10.53
CA GLN A 152 -6.76 1.78 11.49
C GLN A 152 -7.31 1.44 12.89
N PRO A 153 -6.88 0.30 13.48
CA PRO A 153 -7.37 -0.08 14.79
C PRO A 153 -6.77 0.83 15.88
N THR A 154 -7.58 1.17 16.86
CA THR A 154 -7.12 1.92 18.03
C THR A 154 -6.27 1.00 18.93
N LEU A 155 -5.01 1.36 19.16
CA LEU A 155 -4.11 0.58 20.02
C LEU A 155 -4.44 0.74 21.51
N ASN A 156 -5.12 1.83 21.88
CA ASN A 156 -5.31 2.23 23.27
C ASN A 156 -6.64 1.78 23.88
N THR A 157 -7.54 1.19 23.09
CA THR A 157 -8.87 0.77 23.55
C THR A 157 -9.13 -0.65 23.09
N ALA A 158 -9.50 -1.55 24.02
CA ALA A 158 -9.91 -2.89 23.64
C ALA A 158 -11.21 -2.81 22.82
N GLY A 159 -11.26 -3.48 21.65
CA GLY A 159 -12.38 -3.39 20.71
C GLY A 159 -13.75 -3.83 21.26
N ASN A 160 -13.80 -4.45 22.44
CA ASN A 160 -15.03 -4.92 23.10
C ASN A 160 -15.22 -4.44 24.54
N ALA A 161 -14.37 -3.55 25.06
CA ALA A 161 -14.59 -2.91 26.35
C ALA A 161 -13.93 -1.55 26.35
N ALA A 162 -14.64 -0.52 26.82
CA ALA A 162 -14.13 0.83 27.05
C ALA A 162 -13.09 0.88 28.21
N GLY A 163 -12.16 -0.06 28.24
CA GLY A 163 -11.05 -0.14 29.18
C GLY A 163 -9.72 -0.03 28.44
N PRO A 164 -8.72 0.65 29.02
CA PRO A 164 -7.39 0.73 28.45
C PRO A 164 -6.72 -0.65 28.39
N CYS A 165 -6.02 -0.93 27.29
CA CYS A 165 -5.25 -2.16 27.14
C CYS A 165 -4.04 -2.11 28.09
N LYS A 166 -3.94 -3.05 29.04
CA LYS A 166 -2.79 -3.14 29.95
C LYS A 166 -1.60 -3.72 29.20
N SER A 167 -0.46 -3.02 29.25
CA SER A 167 0.80 -3.49 28.65
C SER A 167 1.29 -4.76 29.35
N GLY A 168 1.20 -5.92 28.70
CA GLY A 168 1.73 -7.19 29.23
C GLY A 168 0.95 -8.43 28.86
N GLU A 169 -0.25 -8.31 28.29
CA GLU A 169 -1.11 -9.47 28.03
C GLU A 169 -0.99 -10.00 26.60
N GLN A 170 -0.23 -11.09 26.43
CA GLN A 170 -0.18 -11.81 25.15
C GLN A 170 -1.48 -12.60 24.94
N ARG A 171 -2.36 -12.08 24.08
CA ARG A 171 -3.56 -12.81 23.64
C ARG A 171 -3.25 -13.60 22.37
N GLY A 172 -3.38 -14.92 22.46
CA GLY A 172 -3.27 -15.85 21.33
C GLY A 172 -4.35 -15.60 20.27
N ARG A 173 -3.97 -15.77 18.99
CA ARG A 173 -4.87 -15.61 17.84
C ARG A 173 -5.98 -16.67 17.85
N PRO A 174 -7.19 -16.27 17.44
CA PRO A 174 -7.68 -16.75 16.15
C PRO A 174 -8.04 -15.58 15.23
N GLY A 175 -7.97 -15.84 13.92
CA GLY A 175 -7.98 -14.84 12.84
C GLY A 175 -9.01 -13.74 13.01
N PHE A 176 -8.53 -12.49 12.88
CA PHE A 176 -9.30 -11.27 12.63
C PHE A 176 -10.68 -11.21 13.32
N CYS A 177 -10.71 -11.53 14.61
CA CYS A 177 -11.82 -11.25 15.50
C CYS A 177 -11.29 -10.18 16.47
N PRO A 178 -11.86 -8.97 16.54
CA PRO A 178 -11.48 -8.03 17.57
C PRO A 178 -12.04 -8.56 18.89
N THR A 179 -11.32 -9.50 19.50
CA THR A 179 -11.51 -10.05 20.84
C THR A 179 -12.77 -10.91 21.04
N VAL A 180 -12.61 -12.23 21.05
CA VAL A 180 -13.57 -13.09 21.78
C VAL A 180 -13.45 -12.70 23.25
N CYS A 181 -14.50 -12.09 23.78
CA CYS A 181 -14.64 -11.83 25.20
C CYS A 181 -14.77 -13.19 25.89
N SER A 182 -13.79 -13.60 26.68
CA SER A 182 -13.94 -14.70 27.62
C SER A 182 -14.82 -14.23 28.78
N SER A 183 -16.10 -14.03 28.51
CA SER A 183 -17.14 -13.88 29.51
C SER A 183 -18.44 -14.46 28.95
N VAL A 184 -18.42 -15.77 28.70
CA VAL A 184 -19.67 -16.54 28.74
C VAL A 184 -19.85 -16.92 30.22
N PRO A 185 -20.84 -16.39 30.93
CA PRO A 185 -21.24 -16.99 32.19
C PRO A 185 -21.94 -18.30 31.84
N ASN A 186 -21.39 -19.41 32.35
CA ASN A 186 -21.94 -20.77 32.26
C ASN A 186 -21.98 -21.41 30.86
N ALA A 187 -20.88 -22.07 30.50
CA ALA A 187 -20.95 -23.29 29.69
C ALA A 187 -20.13 -24.39 30.40
N PRO A 188 -20.69 -25.59 30.62
CA PRO A 188 -19.97 -26.68 31.28
C PRO A 188 -18.96 -27.30 30.29
N ASN A 189 -17.69 -27.42 30.69
CA ASN A 189 -16.69 -28.19 29.94
C ASN A 189 -16.22 -29.38 30.81
N PRO A 190 -16.15 -30.61 30.29
CA PRO A 190 -15.92 -31.82 31.07
C PRO A 190 -14.42 -32.08 31.21
N ALA A 191 -13.75 -31.32 32.06
CA ALA A 191 -12.41 -31.66 32.57
C ALA A 191 -12.06 -30.70 33.72
N GLY A 192 -12.42 -31.10 34.95
CA GLY A 192 -12.26 -30.30 36.16
C GLY A 192 -10.81 -29.91 36.48
N ARG A 193 -10.38 -28.72 36.04
CA ARG A 193 -9.24 -28.00 36.60
C ARG A 193 -9.64 -26.55 36.84
N TYR A 194 -9.97 -26.23 38.10
CA TYR A 194 -10.24 -24.86 38.53
C TYR A 194 -8.94 -24.05 38.51
N CYS A 195 -8.98 -22.88 37.87
CA CYS A 195 -8.05 -21.78 38.19
C CYS A 195 -8.39 -21.29 39.60
N ARG A 196 -7.42 -21.39 40.53
CA ARG A 196 -7.52 -20.70 41.83
C ARG A 196 -7.46 -19.20 41.59
N THR A 197 -8.51 -18.49 41.97
CA THR A 197 -8.41 -17.07 42.31
C THR A 197 -7.65 -16.97 43.63
N ALA A 198 -6.52 -16.27 43.62
CA ALA A 198 -5.89 -15.81 44.85
C ALA A 198 -6.79 -14.73 45.45
N ALA A 199 -7.51 -15.07 46.52
CA ALA A 199 -8.13 -14.09 47.40
C ALA A 199 -7.01 -13.34 48.15
N GLY A 200 -6.88 -12.04 47.89
CA GLY A 200 -6.06 -11.11 48.68
C GLY A 200 -6.88 -10.61 49.87
N GLY A 201 -6.26 -10.57 51.04
CA GLY A 201 -6.89 -10.38 52.33
C GLY A 201 -7.35 -8.96 52.66
N GLY A 202 -8.32 -8.94 53.58
CA GLY A 202 -8.75 -7.84 54.42
C GLY A 202 -9.25 -8.46 55.72
#